data_AF-U7P8G2-F1
#
_entry.id   AF-U7P8G2-F1
#
_cell.length_a   1.000
_cell.length_b   1.000
_cell.length_c   1.000
_cell.angle_alpha   90.00
_cell.angle_beta   90.00
_cell.angle_gamma   90.00
#
_symmetry.space_group_name_H-M   'P 1'
#
loop_
_entity.id
_entity.type
_entity.pdbx_description
1 polymer ?
#
loop_
_entity_poly.entity_id
_entity_poly.type
_entity_poly.pdbx_seq_one_letter_code
_entity_poly.pdbx_strand_id
1 'polypeptide(L)'
;MPVLLTRHAAQSLYAPQRTIEPLRGVSRVPMRLPESLGTLLPSLPVSATPLGAWRLDGWTVTAVKLENNDRRRAFELDPRWLQGEFYSATFMHPYLAPRGSVEDTTTVFLVTRRGGLDRALIPLEETDKAEEGTS
;
A
#
# COMPACT_ATOMS: atom_id res chain seq x y z
N MET A 1 -5.66 18.83 -1.53
CA MET A 1 -4.29 18.42 -1.11
C MET A 1 -4.01 16.93 -1.38
N PRO A 2 -4.81 15.95 -0.95
CA PRO A 2 -4.50 14.52 -1.16
C PRO A 2 -4.26 14.10 -2.61
N VAL A 3 -5.05 14.65 -3.55
CA VAL A 3 -4.91 14.37 -4.98
C VAL A 3 -3.54 14.81 -5.54
N LEU A 4 -3.06 16.00 -5.15
CA LEU A 4 -1.75 16.52 -5.60
C LEU A 4 -0.60 15.68 -5.04
N LEU A 5 -0.69 15.30 -3.76
CA LEU A 5 0.31 14.43 -3.12
C LEU A 5 0.33 13.04 -3.77
N THR A 6 -0.84 12.48 -4.10
CA THR A 6 -0.96 11.19 -4.79
C THR A 6 -0.37 11.26 -6.19
N ARG A 7 -0.65 12.33 -6.95
CA ARG A 7 -0.04 12.57 -8.28
C ARG A 7 1.47 12.66 -8.17
N HIS A 8 1.98 13.43 -7.21
CA HIS A 8 3.42 13.58 -7.00
C HIS A 8 4.09 12.25 -6.64
N ALA A 9 3.44 11.43 -5.79
CA ALA A 9 3.93 10.09 -5.44
C ALA A 9 3.98 9.15 -6.66
N ALA A 10 2.93 9.14 -7.49
CA ALA A 10 2.88 8.35 -8.71
C ALA A 10 3.94 8.79 -9.72
N GLN A 11 4.12 10.10 -9.93
CA GLN A 11 5.19 10.65 -10.77
C GLN A 11 6.57 10.29 -10.22
N SER A 12 6.77 10.36 -8.91
CA SER A 12 8.04 9.98 -8.28
C SER A 12 8.39 8.50 -8.48
N LEU A 13 7.40 7.62 -8.62
CA LEU A 13 7.61 6.19 -8.80
C LEU A 13 7.79 5.80 -10.27
N TYR A 14 7.07 6.44 -11.19
CA TYR A 14 6.98 5.99 -12.59
C TYR A 14 7.47 6.98 -13.64
N ALA A 15 7.61 8.26 -13.30
CA ALA A 15 7.99 9.29 -14.27
C ALA A 15 9.50 9.60 -14.21
N PRO A 16 10.12 10.00 -15.34
CA PRO A 16 11.46 10.54 -15.33
C PRO A 16 11.55 11.76 -14.40
N GLN A 17 12.63 11.87 -13.63
CA GLN A 17 12.81 12.93 -12.62
C GLN A 17 12.59 14.35 -13.16
N ARG A 18 12.88 14.59 -14.45
CA ARG A 18 12.69 15.88 -15.13
C ARG A 18 11.22 16.31 -15.32
N THR A 19 10.27 15.40 -15.11
CA THR A 19 8.83 15.64 -15.31
C THR A 19 8.04 15.67 -14.00
N ILE A 20 8.70 15.45 -12.87
CA ILE A 20 8.07 15.53 -11.56
C ILE A 20 7.80 16.99 -11.27
N GLU A 21 6.53 17.35 -11.12
CA GLU A 21 6.14 18.69 -10.75
C GLU A 21 6.62 18.96 -9.30
N PRO A 22 7.47 19.98 -9.08
CA PRO A 22 7.98 20.28 -7.75
C PRO A 22 6.84 20.77 -6.86
N LEU A 23 6.40 19.91 -5.95
CA LEU A 23 5.39 20.23 -4.96
C LEU A 23 6.08 20.76 -3.69
N ARG A 24 6.06 22.08 -3.47
CA ARG A 24 6.72 22.68 -2.28
C ARG A 24 6.19 22.04 -0.99
N GLY A 25 7.11 21.76 -0.08
CA GLY A 25 6.80 21.18 1.23
C GLY A 25 6.61 19.66 1.21
N VAL A 26 6.62 19.00 0.05
CA VAL A 26 6.63 17.55 0.00
C VAL A 26 7.99 17.01 0.44
N SER A 27 7.97 15.91 1.18
CA SER A 27 9.17 15.20 1.60
C SER A 27 8.93 13.70 1.50
N ARG A 28 9.94 12.94 1.05
CA ARG A 28 9.94 11.49 1.19
C ARG A 28 10.25 11.15 2.65
N VAL A 29 9.51 10.21 3.25
CA VAL A 29 9.61 9.88 4.67
C VAL A 29 9.89 8.39 4.86
N PRO A 30 10.65 7.99 5.91
CA PRO A 30 10.82 6.57 6.23
C PRO A 30 9.48 5.96 6.65
N MET A 31 9.19 4.76 6.15
CA MET A 31 7.90 4.10 6.37
C MET A 31 7.81 3.36 7.70
N ARG A 32 8.93 2.80 8.20
CA ARG A 32 8.97 1.93 9.40
C ARG A 32 7.94 0.78 9.30
N LEU A 33 7.84 0.19 8.12
CA LEU A 33 6.95 -0.93 7.81
C LEU A 33 7.77 -2.22 7.64
N PRO A 34 7.16 -3.40 7.84
CA PRO A 34 7.76 -4.65 7.40
C PRO A 34 7.89 -4.71 5.86
N GLU A 35 8.70 -5.65 5.37
CA GLU A 35 8.91 -5.83 3.93
C GLU A 35 7.63 -6.26 3.18
N SER A 36 6.71 -6.93 3.88
CA SER A 36 5.41 -7.36 3.35
C SER A 36 4.29 -7.03 4.34
N LEU A 37 3.18 -6.49 3.83
CA LEU A 37 1.99 -6.09 4.56
C LEU A 37 0.92 -7.18 4.47
N GLY A 38 1.12 -8.30 5.14
CA GLY A 38 0.22 -9.46 5.07
C GLY A 38 -1.24 -9.17 5.45
N THR A 39 -1.49 -8.15 6.28
CA THR A 39 -2.85 -7.76 6.69
C THR A 39 -3.55 -6.86 5.70
N LEU A 40 -2.87 -6.30 4.68
CA LEU A 40 -3.46 -5.24 3.87
C LEU A 40 -4.64 -5.74 3.01
N LEU A 41 -4.56 -6.94 2.45
CA LEU A 41 -5.60 -7.56 1.61
C LEU A 41 -5.77 -9.05 1.96
N PRO A 42 -6.28 -9.38 3.16
CA PRO A 42 -6.25 -10.74 3.68
C PRO A 42 -7.22 -11.69 2.93
N SER A 43 -8.19 -11.13 2.19
CA SER A 43 -9.15 -11.90 1.40
C SER A 43 -8.60 -12.39 0.05
N LEU A 44 -7.43 -11.93 -0.37
CA LEU A 44 -6.83 -12.26 -1.66
C LEU A 44 -5.42 -12.85 -1.49
N PRO A 45 -5.00 -13.80 -2.35
CA PRO A 45 -3.65 -14.35 -2.32
C PRO A 45 -2.66 -13.38 -2.98
N VAL A 46 -2.47 -12.20 -2.38
CA VAL A 46 -1.63 -11.12 -2.91
C VAL A 46 -0.51 -10.76 -1.94
N SER A 47 0.68 -10.49 -2.48
CA SER A 47 1.80 -9.94 -1.73
C SER A 47 1.74 -8.41 -1.78
N ALA A 48 1.89 -7.75 -0.64
CA ALA A 48 1.81 -6.29 -0.52
C ALA A 48 3.14 -5.70 -0.02
N THR A 49 3.92 -5.05 -0.89
CA THR A 49 5.26 -4.55 -0.57
C THR A 49 5.30 -3.01 -0.59
N PRO A 50 5.65 -2.33 0.52
CA PRO A 50 5.80 -0.88 0.53
C PRO A 50 6.96 -0.41 -0.37
N LEU A 51 6.72 0.57 -1.24
CA LEU A 51 7.72 1.11 -2.18
C LEU A 51 8.28 2.47 -1.75
N GLY A 52 7.47 3.26 -1.04
CA GLY A 52 7.87 4.59 -0.57
C GLY A 52 6.70 5.37 0.01
N ALA A 53 7.01 6.39 0.80
CA ALA A 53 6.02 7.30 1.35
C ALA A 53 6.44 8.77 1.22
N TRP A 54 5.44 9.62 1.01
CA TRP A 54 5.59 11.07 0.88
C TRP A 54 4.63 11.79 1.82
N ARG A 55 5.08 12.89 2.41
CA ARG A 55 4.30 13.68 3.36
C ARG A 55 4.19 15.14 2.91
N LEU A 56 3.00 15.70 3.10
CA LEU A 56 2.70 17.12 2.92
C LEU A 56 1.52 17.52 3.82
N ASP A 57 1.68 18.58 4.61
CA ASP A 57 0.59 19.20 5.40
C ASP A 57 -0.26 18.22 6.24
N GLY A 58 0.42 17.28 6.91
CA GLY A 58 -0.23 16.27 7.76
C GLY A 58 -0.86 15.09 7.02
N TRP A 59 -0.81 15.08 5.69
CA TRP A 59 -1.16 13.94 4.83
C TRP A 59 0.09 13.11 4.54
N THR A 60 -0.06 11.79 4.54
CA THR A 60 0.97 10.88 4.04
C THR A 60 0.36 10.01 2.94
N VAL A 61 1.07 9.84 1.83
CA VAL A 61 0.78 8.86 0.80
C VAL A 61 1.84 7.79 0.85
N THR A 62 1.44 6.53 0.92
CA THR A 62 2.34 5.38 0.81
C THR A 62 1.99 4.59 -0.45
N ALA A 63 2.97 4.38 -1.31
CA ALA A 63 2.84 3.48 -2.46
C ALA A 63 3.14 2.05 -2.03
N VAL A 64 2.23 1.12 -2.33
CA VAL A 64 2.36 -0.30 -2.03
C VAL A 64 2.18 -1.10 -3.31
N LYS A 65 3.18 -1.90 -3.67
CA LYS A 65 3.09 -2.87 -4.77
C LYS A 65 2.20 -4.02 -4.33
N LEU A 66 1.23 -4.38 -5.16
CA LEU A 66 0.41 -5.58 -5.00
C LEU A 66 0.80 -6.56 -6.11
N GLU A 67 1.13 -7.78 -5.75
CA GLU A 67 1.52 -8.84 -6.70
C GLU A 67 0.66 -10.09 -6.45
N ASN A 68 0.08 -10.65 -7.51
CA ASN A 68 -0.74 -11.84 -7.43
C ASN A 68 0.13 -13.09 -7.23
N ASN A 69 -0.19 -13.91 -6.22
CA ASN A 69 0.53 -15.16 -5.95
C ASN A 69 -0.12 -16.38 -6.65
N ASP A 70 -1.34 -16.25 -7.17
CA ASP A 70 -2.11 -17.32 -7.83
C ASP A 70 -1.82 -17.36 -9.34
N ARG A 71 -1.36 -18.50 -9.83
CA ARG A 71 -0.99 -18.72 -11.26
C ARG A 71 -2.17 -18.94 -12.19
N ARG A 72 -3.40 -19.08 -11.68
CA ARG A 72 -4.58 -19.45 -12.45
C ARG A 72 -5.67 -18.40 -12.40
N ARG A 73 -5.82 -17.73 -11.26
CA ARG A 73 -6.89 -16.76 -11.01
C ARG A 73 -6.42 -15.33 -11.19
N ALA A 74 -7.32 -14.52 -11.71
CA ALA A 74 -7.20 -13.08 -11.73
C ALA A 74 -8.13 -12.43 -10.70
N PHE A 75 -7.85 -11.20 -10.31
CA PHE A 75 -8.57 -10.49 -9.26
C PHE A 75 -8.86 -9.05 -9.68
N GLU A 76 -10.14 -8.66 -9.62
CA GLU A 76 -10.50 -7.25 -9.52
C GLU A 76 -10.11 -6.73 -8.13
N LEU A 77 -9.73 -5.46 -8.04
CA LEU A 77 -9.35 -4.82 -6.79
C LEU A 77 -10.36 -3.75 -6.42
N ASP A 78 -10.86 -3.83 -5.20
CA ASP A 78 -11.74 -2.84 -4.61
C ASP A 78 -11.07 -2.18 -3.40
N PRO A 79 -11.04 -0.83 -3.31
CA PRO A 79 -10.46 -0.13 -2.16
C PRO A 79 -11.05 -0.58 -0.81
N ARG A 80 -12.30 -1.05 -0.80
CA ARG A 80 -13.03 -1.46 0.42
C ARG A 80 -12.53 -2.79 0.99
N TRP A 81 -11.73 -3.55 0.26
CA TRP A 81 -11.14 -4.78 0.77
C TRP A 81 -9.83 -4.53 1.53
N LEU A 82 -9.24 -3.34 1.38
CA LEU A 82 -8.03 -2.94 2.08
C LEU A 82 -8.31 -2.81 3.57
N GLN A 83 -7.50 -3.48 4.39
CA GLN A 83 -7.60 -3.38 5.85
C GLN A 83 -6.73 -2.25 6.38
N GLY A 84 -7.37 -1.33 7.09
CA GLY A 84 -6.74 -0.21 7.75
C GLY A 84 -7.53 1.09 7.61
N GLU A 85 -7.09 2.09 8.36
CA GLU A 85 -7.71 3.40 8.43
C GLU A 85 -7.14 4.33 7.34
N PHE A 86 -7.70 4.23 6.14
CA PHE A 86 -7.30 5.04 5.00
C PHE A 86 -8.30 6.15 4.72
N TYR A 87 -7.79 7.34 4.43
CA TYR A 87 -8.62 8.43 3.90
C TYR A 87 -9.07 8.14 2.47
N SER A 88 -8.17 7.57 1.66
CA SER A 88 -8.47 7.12 0.30
C SER A 88 -7.40 6.12 -0.16
N ALA A 89 -7.77 5.29 -1.13
CA ALA A 89 -6.85 4.40 -1.82
C ALA A 89 -7.10 4.47 -3.34
N THR A 90 -6.01 4.60 -4.10
CA THR A 90 -6.08 4.69 -5.57
C THR A 90 -5.14 3.66 -6.18
N PHE A 91 -5.67 2.79 -7.04
CA PHE A 91 -4.88 1.83 -7.81
C PHE A 91 -4.38 2.46 -9.10
N MET A 92 -3.19 2.07 -9.56
CA MET A 92 -2.72 2.34 -10.93
C MET A 92 -3.64 1.68 -11.96
N HIS A 93 -4.01 0.43 -11.72
CA HIS A 93 -5.12 -0.27 -12.38
C HIS A 93 -5.80 -1.19 -11.36
N PRO A 94 -7.14 -1.28 -11.36
CA PRO A 94 -7.89 -2.00 -10.32
C PRO A 94 -8.02 -3.50 -10.61
N TYR A 95 -6.97 -4.14 -11.14
CA TYR A 95 -7.01 -5.56 -11.51
C TYR A 95 -5.61 -6.18 -11.43
N LEU A 96 -5.54 -7.48 -11.10
CA LEU A 96 -4.35 -8.30 -11.14
C LEU A 96 -4.60 -9.55 -12.00
N ALA A 97 -3.82 -9.71 -13.06
CA ALA A 97 -3.81 -10.93 -13.86
C ALA A 97 -3.18 -12.11 -13.07
N PRO A 98 -3.32 -13.36 -13.53
CA PRO A 98 -2.66 -14.50 -12.90
C PRO A 98 -1.14 -14.31 -12.86
N ARG A 99 -0.52 -14.83 -11.79
CA ARG A 99 0.93 -14.76 -11.55
C ARG A 99 1.73 -15.22 -12.76
N GLY A 100 2.72 -14.42 -13.16
CA GLY A 100 3.56 -14.62 -14.34
C GLY A 100 3.07 -13.86 -15.57
N SER A 101 1.91 -13.20 -15.50
CA SER A 101 1.46 -12.23 -16.49
C SER A 101 2.17 -10.89 -16.31
N VAL A 102 2.26 -10.11 -17.38
CA VAL A 102 2.77 -8.72 -17.33
C VAL A 102 1.91 -7.79 -16.47
N GLU A 103 0.64 -8.16 -16.25
CA GLU A 103 -0.34 -7.41 -15.43
C GLU A 103 -0.62 -8.10 -14.09
N ASP A 104 0.24 -9.03 -13.64
CA ASP A 104 0.09 -9.71 -12.34
C ASP A 104 0.42 -8.81 -11.13
N THR A 105 0.80 -7.55 -11.41
CA THR A 105 1.29 -6.58 -10.46
C THR A 105 0.61 -5.24 -10.67
N THR A 106 0.22 -4.55 -9.60
CA THR A 106 -0.20 -3.15 -9.61
C THR A 106 0.40 -2.38 -8.43
N THR A 107 0.18 -1.07 -8.37
CA THR A 107 0.47 -0.26 -7.18
C THR A 107 -0.79 0.40 -6.67
N VAL A 108 -0.99 0.36 -5.35
CA VAL A 108 -1.99 1.17 -4.65
C VAL A 108 -1.32 2.30 -3.89
N PHE A 109 -1.90 3.49 -3.97
CA PHE A 109 -1.50 4.66 -3.20
C PHE A 109 -2.47 4.86 -2.04
N LEU A 110 -2.00 4.59 -0.82
CA LEU A 110 -2.79 4.69 0.41
C LEU A 110 -2.55 6.06 1.04
N VAL A 111 -3.62 6.83 1.23
CA VAL A 111 -3.58 8.15 1.87
C VAL A 111 -4.01 8.01 3.31
N THR A 112 -3.18 8.49 4.24
CA THR A 112 -3.47 8.58 5.67
C THR A 112 -3.39 10.03 6.14
N ARG A 113 -4.09 10.32 7.25
CA ARG A 113 -4.05 11.63 7.92
C ARG A 113 -3.41 11.47 9.30
N ARG A 114 -2.55 12.41 9.70
CA ARG A 114 -1.89 12.43 11.03
C ARG A 114 -1.01 11.20 11.35
N GLY A 115 -0.40 10.59 10.35
CA GLY A 115 0.50 9.44 10.54
C GLY A 115 0.90 8.80 9.21
N GLY A 116 1.85 7.87 9.26
CA GLY A 116 2.15 7.00 8.13
C GLY A 116 1.27 5.76 8.12
N LEU A 117 1.53 4.86 7.16
CA LEU A 117 0.82 3.60 7.02
C LEU A 117 1.06 2.67 8.22
N ASP A 118 2.19 2.81 8.93
CA ASP A 118 2.54 2.10 10.15
C ASP A 118 1.49 2.22 11.26
N ARG A 119 0.74 3.33 11.29
CA ARG A 119 -0.32 3.59 12.29
C ARG A 119 -1.72 3.31 11.78
N ALA A 120 -1.88 3.11 10.48
CA ALA A 120 -3.16 2.91 9.82
C ALA A 120 -3.48 1.44 9.60
N LEU A 121 -2.46 0.57 9.55
CA LEU A 121 -2.66 -0.87 9.41
C LEU A 121 -3.23 -1.47 10.69
N ILE A 122 -4.06 -2.50 10.50
CA ILE A 122 -4.47 -3.38 11.58
C ILE A 122 -3.30 -4.33 11.86
N PRO A 123 -2.82 -4.43 13.12
CA PRO A 123 -1.80 -5.41 13.50
C PRO A 123 -2.27 -6.83 13.18
N LEU A 124 -1.34 -7.71 12.81
CA LEU A 124 -1.61 -9.15 12.90
C LEU A 124 -1.88 -9.43 14.38
N GLU A 125 -3.07 -9.94 14.71
CA GLU A 125 -3.23 -10.61 16.00
C GLU A 125 -2.27 -11.80 15.98
N GLU A 126 -1.14 -11.68 16.67
CA GLU A 126 -0.41 -12.86 17.12
C GLU A 126 -1.39 -13.58 18.03
N THR A 127 -2.03 -14.65 17.52
CA THR A 127 -2.82 -15.54 18.37
C THR A 127 -1.85 -16.09 19.40
N ASP A 128 -1.90 -15.51 20.60
CA ASP A 128 -1.05 -15.85 21.71
C ASP A 128 -1.23 -17.34 22.02
N LYS A 129 -0.15 -18.11 21.95
CA LYS A 129 -0.10 -19.49 22.44
C LYS A 129 -0.13 -19.41 23.97
N ALA A 130 -1.31 -19.16 24.52
CA ALA A 130 -1.57 -19.17 25.95
C ALA A 130 -2.41 -20.38 26.37
N GLU A 131 -2.12 -21.58 25.85
CA GLU A 131 -2.58 -22.83 26.47
C GLU A 131 -1.52 -23.93 26.27
N GLU A 132 -0.69 -24.13 27.29
CA GLU A 132 -0.27 -25.45 27.79
C GLU A 132 0.68 -25.23 28.97
N GLY A 133 0.09 -24.88 30.10
CA GLY A 133 0.79 -24.68 31.36
C GLY A 133 -0.12 -24.99 32.53
N THR A 134 -0.91 -26.08 32.48
CA THR A 134 -1.46 -26.71 33.69
C THR A 134 -1.91 -28.13 33.38
N SER A 135 -1.11 -29.13 33.77
CA SER A 135 -1.53 -30.36 34.45
C SER A 135 -0.30 -31.11 34.94
#